data_AF-A0A341APH0-F1
#
_entry.id   AF-A0A341APH0-F1
#
_cell.length_a   1.000
_cell.length_b   1.000
_cell.length_c   1.000
_cell.angle_alpha   90.00
_cell.angle_beta   90.00
_cell.angle_gamma   90.00
#
_symmetry.space_group_name_H-M   'P 1'
#
loop_
_entity.id
_entity.type
_entity.pdbx_description
1 polymer ?
#
loop_
_entity_poly.entity_id
_entity_poly.type
_entity_poly.pdbx_seq_one_letter_code
_entity_poly.pdbx_strand_id
1 'polypeptide(L)'
;MAVVFSLKNEVGGLVKALKLFQEKHVNMVHIESRKSRRRSSEVEIFVDCECGKTEFNELIQSLKFQTTIVTLNPPENIWTEEEGKAKLEDVPWFPRKISELDKCSHRVLMYGSELDADHPGFKDNVYRQRRKYFVDVAMGYKYGQPIPRVEYTEEETKTWGVVFRELSKLYPTHACREYLKNFPLLTKYCGYREDNVPQLEDVSVFLKERSGFTVRPVAGYLSPRDFLAGLAYRVFHCTQYIRHGSDPLYTPEPDTCHELLGHVPLLADPKFAQFSQEIGLASLGASDEDVQKLATCYFFTIEFGLCKQEGQLRAYGAGLLSSIGELKHALSDKACVKAFDPKTTCLQECLITTFQEAYFVSESFEEAKEKMRDFAKSITRPFSVYFNPYTQSIEILKDTRSIENVVQDLRSDLNTVCDALNKMNHYLGI
;
A
#
# COMPACT_ATOMS: atom_id res chain seq x y z
N MET A 1 -6.20 20.95 -14.94
CA MET A 1 -5.25 22.07 -14.67
C MET A 1 -5.59 22.58 -13.28
N ALA A 2 -4.60 22.90 -12.44
CA ALA A 2 -4.89 23.26 -11.04
C ALA A 2 -4.39 24.66 -10.67
N VAL A 3 -4.99 25.27 -9.66
CA VAL A 3 -4.54 26.55 -9.11
C VAL A 3 -4.61 26.53 -7.59
N VAL A 4 -3.56 27.05 -6.95
CA VAL A 4 -3.56 27.33 -5.50
C VAL A 4 -3.45 28.83 -5.28
N PHE A 5 -4.42 29.38 -4.57
CA PHE A 5 -4.44 30.79 -4.21
C PHE A 5 -4.79 30.97 -2.74
N SER A 6 -4.27 32.04 -2.11
CA SER A 6 -4.59 32.38 -0.73
C SER A 6 -5.62 33.51 -0.68
N LEU A 7 -6.55 33.35 0.27
CA LEU A 7 -7.59 34.30 0.60
C LEU A 7 -7.47 34.70 2.07
N LYS A 8 -7.83 35.93 2.40
CA LYS A 8 -8.08 36.30 3.79
C LYS A 8 -9.29 35.53 4.30
N ASN A 9 -9.23 35.09 5.56
CA ASN A 9 -10.32 34.38 6.20
C ASN A 9 -11.45 35.34 6.60
N GLU A 10 -12.22 35.79 5.60
CA GLU A 10 -13.32 36.74 5.75
C GLU A 10 -14.61 36.21 5.11
N VAL A 11 -15.76 36.58 5.70
CA VAL A 11 -17.08 36.09 5.27
C VAL A 11 -17.33 36.46 3.81
N GLY A 12 -17.59 35.45 2.98
CA GLY A 12 -17.87 35.61 1.55
C GLY A 12 -16.64 35.75 0.65
N GLY A 13 -15.41 35.72 1.18
CA GLY A 13 -14.18 35.79 0.39
C GLY A 13 -14.04 34.63 -0.61
N LEU A 14 -14.31 33.39 -0.14
CA LEU A 14 -14.31 32.21 -1.00
C LEU A 14 -15.38 32.29 -2.10
N VAL A 15 -16.60 32.70 -1.74
CA VAL A 15 -17.71 32.81 -2.71
C VAL A 15 -17.39 33.80 -3.84
N LYS A 16 -16.73 34.92 -3.52
CA LYS A 16 -16.28 35.88 -4.54
C LYS A 16 -15.24 35.27 -5.49
N ALA A 17 -14.28 34.51 -4.95
CA ALA A 17 -13.27 33.84 -5.75
C ALA A 17 -13.86 32.77 -6.68
N LEU A 18 -14.82 31.97 -6.19
CA LEU A 18 -15.46 30.92 -6.99
C LEU A 18 -16.36 31.46 -8.11
N LYS A 19 -16.94 32.65 -7.96
CA LYS A 19 -17.69 33.31 -9.05
C LYS A 19 -16.84 33.57 -10.29
N LEU A 20 -15.55 33.82 -10.12
CA LEU A 20 -14.64 34.04 -11.25
C LEU A 20 -14.48 32.78 -12.12
N PHE A 21 -14.55 31.59 -11.52
CA PHE A 21 -14.52 30.32 -12.27
C PHE A 21 -15.78 30.17 -13.13
N GLN A 22 -16.94 30.53 -12.57
CA GLN A 22 -18.20 30.53 -13.30
C GLN A 22 -18.21 31.55 -14.45
N GLU A 23 -17.76 32.79 -14.22
CA GLU A 23 -17.68 33.85 -15.23
C GLU A 23 -16.72 33.51 -16.39
N LYS A 24 -15.69 32.71 -16.10
CA LYS A 24 -14.69 32.27 -17.08
C LYS A 24 -14.96 30.90 -17.69
N HIS A 25 -16.14 30.32 -17.44
CA HIS A 25 -16.54 29.01 -17.95
C HIS A 25 -15.54 27.89 -17.61
N VAL A 26 -14.91 27.95 -16.44
CA VAL A 26 -13.97 26.94 -15.95
C VAL A 26 -14.69 25.98 -15.01
N ASN A 27 -14.76 24.70 -15.38
CA ASN A 27 -15.36 23.67 -14.54
C ASN A 27 -14.40 23.31 -13.40
N MET A 28 -14.94 23.19 -12.18
CA MET A 28 -14.17 22.78 -11.00
C MET A 28 -14.47 21.31 -10.70
N VAL A 29 -13.46 20.46 -10.77
CA VAL A 29 -13.55 19.01 -10.55
C VAL A 29 -13.38 18.68 -9.07
N HIS A 30 -12.43 19.36 -8.41
CA HIS A 30 -12.15 19.19 -6.99
C HIS A 30 -11.80 20.53 -6.36
N ILE A 31 -12.27 20.76 -5.13
CA ILE A 31 -11.93 21.93 -4.35
C ILE A 31 -11.56 21.53 -2.92
N GLU A 32 -10.44 22.03 -2.45
CA GLU A 32 -9.97 21.81 -1.09
C GLU A 32 -9.57 23.15 -0.45
N SER A 33 -9.89 23.33 0.83
CA SER A 33 -9.45 24.49 1.61
C SER A 33 -8.59 24.03 2.78
N ARG A 34 -7.45 24.71 3.00
CA ARG A 34 -6.52 24.43 4.09
C ARG A 34 -6.13 25.72 4.80
N LYS A 35 -5.90 25.66 6.11
CA LYS A 35 -5.37 26.81 6.87
C LYS A 35 -3.96 27.14 6.35
N SER A 36 -3.69 28.41 6.01
CA SER A 36 -2.38 28.76 5.48
C SER A 36 -1.28 28.54 6.54
N ARG A 37 -0.17 27.95 6.10
CA ARG A 37 1.04 27.78 6.92
C ARG A 37 1.86 29.07 7.02
N ARG A 38 1.63 30.03 6.11
CA ARG A 38 2.38 31.29 6.04
C ARG A 38 1.78 32.37 6.93
N ARG A 39 0.45 32.46 6.98
CA ARG A 39 -0.29 33.49 7.74
C ARG A 39 -1.53 32.89 8.38
N SER A 40 -1.68 33.07 9.69
CA SER A 40 -2.82 32.54 10.46
C SER A 40 -4.17 33.14 10.07
N SER A 41 -4.17 34.32 9.44
CA SER A 41 -5.36 35.03 8.95
C SER A 41 -5.77 34.67 7.53
N GLU A 42 -5.08 33.72 6.88
CA GLU A 42 -5.33 33.32 5.49
C GLU A 42 -5.69 31.82 5.37
N VAL A 43 -6.44 31.51 4.32
CA VAL A 43 -6.80 30.15 3.90
C VAL A 43 -6.25 29.94 2.50
N GLU A 44 -5.63 28.79 2.27
CA GLU A 44 -5.16 28.35 0.96
C GLU A 44 -6.24 27.49 0.33
N ILE A 45 -6.61 27.82 -0.91
CA ILE A 45 -7.64 27.11 -1.68
C ILE A 45 -6.95 26.44 -2.85
N PHE A 46 -7.11 25.13 -2.94
CA PHE A 46 -6.72 24.32 -4.09
C PHE A 46 -7.96 24.04 -4.93
N VAL A 47 -7.87 24.28 -6.23
CA VAL A 47 -8.94 23.96 -7.19
C VAL A 47 -8.35 23.21 -8.37
N ASP A 48 -8.85 22.00 -8.60
CA ASP A 48 -8.62 21.26 -9.84
C ASP A 48 -9.69 21.61 -10.86
N CYS A 49 -9.26 21.89 -12.09
CA CYS A 49 -10.07 22.52 -13.12
C CYS A 49 -10.03 21.72 -14.43
N GLU A 50 -11.18 21.59 -15.07
CA GLU A 50 -11.34 21.07 -16.42
C GLU A 50 -11.70 22.22 -17.36
N CYS A 51 -10.73 22.65 -18.18
CA CYS A 51 -10.88 23.76 -19.14
C CYS A 51 -9.72 23.78 -20.15
N GLY A 52 -9.87 24.58 -21.21
CA GLY A 52 -8.80 24.87 -22.15
C GLY A 52 -7.77 25.87 -21.61
N LYS A 53 -6.56 25.87 -22.20
CA LYS A 53 -5.45 26.75 -21.78
C LYS A 53 -5.80 28.25 -21.82
N THR A 54 -6.63 28.67 -22.77
CA THR A 54 -7.03 30.07 -22.93
C THR A 54 -7.92 30.53 -21.77
N GLU A 55 -8.97 29.77 -21.46
CA GLU A 55 -9.89 30.06 -20.35
C GLU A 55 -9.17 30.04 -19.00
N PHE A 56 -8.27 29.06 -18.82
CA PHE A 56 -7.43 28.97 -17.63
C PHE A 56 -6.56 30.22 -17.44
N ASN A 57 -5.87 30.68 -18.50
CA ASN A 57 -5.02 31.87 -18.42
C ASN A 57 -5.81 33.15 -18.10
N GLU A 58 -7.02 33.28 -18.66
CA GLU A 58 -7.91 34.41 -18.33
C GLU A 58 -8.36 34.38 -16.87
N LEU A 59 -8.74 33.21 -16.36
CA LEU A 59 -9.09 33.01 -14.95
C LEU A 59 -7.93 33.43 -14.04
N ILE A 60 -6.70 33.03 -14.37
CA ILE A 60 -5.51 33.40 -13.60
C ILE A 60 -5.31 34.92 -13.57
N GLN A 61 -5.50 35.61 -14.70
CA GLN A 61 -5.40 37.07 -14.70
C GLN A 61 -6.45 37.71 -13.79
N SER A 62 -7.69 37.24 -13.81
CA SER A 62 -8.75 37.73 -12.93
C SER A 62 -8.47 37.45 -11.45
N LEU A 63 -7.97 36.26 -11.12
CA LEU A 63 -7.64 35.88 -9.73
C LEU A 63 -6.51 36.72 -9.12
N LYS A 64 -5.53 37.17 -9.92
CA LYS A 64 -4.41 38.01 -9.43
C LYS A 64 -4.86 39.35 -8.84
N PHE A 65 -6.02 39.88 -9.27
CA PHE A 65 -6.53 41.16 -8.75
C PHE A 65 -7.17 41.05 -7.37
N GLN A 66 -7.61 39.85 -6.98
CA GLN A 66 -8.40 39.65 -5.76
C GLN A 66 -7.71 38.75 -4.73
N THR A 67 -6.70 37.99 -5.15
CA THR A 67 -6.08 36.93 -4.36
C THR A 67 -4.56 36.96 -4.48
N THR A 68 -3.86 36.43 -3.49
CA THR A 68 -2.43 36.15 -3.66
C THR A 68 -2.31 34.77 -4.28
N ILE A 69 -1.97 34.71 -5.56
CA ILE A 69 -1.73 33.43 -6.21
C ILE A 69 -0.47 32.81 -5.62
N VAL A 70 -0.62 31.63 -5.02
CA VAL A 70 0.45 30.90 -4.36
C VAL A 70 1.16 30.02 -5.37
N THR A 71 0.41 29.35 -6.25
CA THR A 71 0.97 28.47 -7.27
C THR A 71 0.01 28.33 -8.46
N LEU A 72 0.54 28.47 -9.67
CA LEU A 72 -0.16 28.26 -10.95
C LEU A 72 0.25 26.93 -11.52
N ASN A 73 -0.72 26.07 -11.88
CA ASN A 73 -0.43 24.69 -12.22
C ASN A 73 0.52 24.10 -11.17
N PRO A 74 0.12 24.04 -9.88
CA PRO A 74 0.94 23.41 -8.86
C PRO A 74 1.35 22.07 -9.44
N PRO A 75 2.64 21.89 -9.78
CA PRO A 75 3.03 20.61 -10.30
C PRO A 75 2.90 19.66 -9.10
N GLU A 76 2.65 18.37 -9.32
CA GLU A 76 2.71 17.35 -8.26
C GLU A 76 4.13 17.20 -7.62
N ASN A 77 4.98 18.22 -7.76
CA ASN A 77 6.41 18.16 -7.82
C ASN A 77 7.03 19.26 -6.95
N ILE A 78 7.32 18.91 -5.69
CA ILE A 78 8.39 19.53 -4.93
C ILE A 78 9.68 18.80 -5.33
N TRP A 79 10.40 19.30 -6.34
CA TRP A 79 11.77 18.88 -6.63
C TRP A 79 12.70 20.08 -6.52
N THR A 80 13.68 19.97 -5.62
CA THR A 80 14.87 20.81 -5.59
C THR A 80 15.72 20.59 -6.85
N GLU A 81 16.49 21.61 -7.18
CA GLU A 81 17.08 21.96 -8.47
C GLU A 81 18.07 20.97 -9.13
N GLU A 82 18.15 21.18 -10.45
CA GLU A 82 19.20 20.84 -11.41
C GLU A 82 19.29 19.42 -12.01
N GLU A 83 19.37 19.42 -13.36
CA GLU A 83 19.57 18.31 -14.30
C GLU A 83 18.35 17.44 -14.71
N GLY A 84 17.62 17.91 -15.75
CA GLY A 84 16.82 17.02 -16.62
C GLY A 84 15.38 17.44 -16.96
N LYS A 85 15.07 18.74 -16.94
CA LYS A 85 13.69 19.30 -17.03
C LYS A 85 12.86 18.96 -18.29
N ALA A 86 13.35 18.27 -19.31
CA ALA A 86 12.60 18.17 -20.58
C ALA A 86 11.83 16.85 -20.81
N LYS A 87 11.84 15.86 -19.90
CA LYS A 87 11.21 14.53 -20.16
C LYS A 87 10.43 13.89 -19.01
N LEU A 88 10.25 14.58 -17.88
CA LEU A 88 9.65 14.00 -16.67
C LEU A 88 8.40 14.76 -16.19
N GLU A 89 7.89 15.73 -16.96
CA GLU A 89 6.73 16.54 -16.56
C GLU A 89 5.42 15.74 -16.48
N ASP A 90 5.30 14.64 -17.24
CA ASP A 90 4.08 13.81 -17.32
C ASP A 90 4.12 12.53 -16.47
N VAL A 91 5.13 12.36 -15.61
CA VAL A 91 5.25 11.14 -14.78
C VAL A 91 4.58 11.37 -13.43
N PRO A 92 3.61 10.51 -13.02
CA PRO A 92 2.98 10.61 -11.71
C PRO A 92 4.01 10.58 -10.57
N TRP A 93 3.80 11.41 -9.55
CA TRP A 93 4.69 11.46 -8.40
C TRP A 93 4.75 10.11 -7.66
N PHE A 94 5.93 9.77 -7.15
CA PHE A 94 6.13 8.63 -6.25
C PHE A 94 7.24 8.95 -5.22
N PRO A 95 7.17 8.37 -4.00
CA PRO A 95 8.21 8.58 -2.98
C PRO A 95 9.55 8.07 -3.49
N ARG A 96 10.65 8.79 -3.21
CA ARG A 96 12.03 8.42 -3.56
C ARG A 96 12.83 7.90 -2.39
N LYS A 97 12.43 8.27 -1.18
CA LYS A 97 13.00 7.80 0.07
C LYS A 97 11.90 7.18 0.91
N ILE A 98 12.23 6.16 1.68
CA ILE A 98 11.28 5.49 2.58
C ILE A 98 10.55 6.47 3.52
N SER A 99 11.24 7.52 3.98
CA SER A 99 10.64 8.56 4.85
C SER A 99 9.52 9.36 4.18
N GLU A 100 9.49 9.41 2.85
CA GLU A 100 8.44 10.12 2.10
C GLU A 100 7.11 9.37 2.08
N LEU A 101 7.07 8.11 2.53
CA LEU A 101 5.82 7.39 2.79
C LEU A 101 4.95 8.10 3.85
N ASP A 102 5.54 8.98 4.68
CA ASP A 102 4.78 9.88 5.54
C ASP A 102 3.80 10.77 4.76
N LYS A 103 4.08 11.10 3.49
CA LYS A 103 3.18 11.88 2.64
C LYS A 103 2.02 11.03 2.13
N CYS A 104 2.29 9.76 1.82
CA CYS A 104 1.30 8.82 1.26
C CYS A 104 0.31 8.36 2.33
N SER A 105 0.77 8.09 3.56
CA SER A 105 -0.03 7.41 4.58
C SER A 105 -1.20 8.22 5.16
N HIS A 106 -1.29 9.52 4.86
CA HIS A 106 -2.39 10.37 5.33
C HIS A 106 -3.55 10.46 4.33
N ARG A 107 -3.41 9.90 3.12
CA ARG A 107 -4.42 9.92 2.05
C ARG A 107 -5.35 8.72 2.15
N VAL A 108 -6.16 8.70 3.21
CA VAL A 108 -7.14 7.63 3.47
C VAL A 108 -8.43 7.91 2.69
N LEU A 109 -8.88 6.94 1.91
CA LEU A 109 -10.08 7.00 1.08
C LEU A 109 -11.34 6.48 1.81
N MET A 110 -11.21 5.37 2.54
CA MET A 110 -12.35 4.66 3.16
C MET A 110 -11.94 4.01 4.48
N TYR A 111 -12.94 3.60 5.28
CA TYR A 111 -12.75 2.83 6.51
C TYR A 111 -11.81 3.52 7.52
N GLY A 112 -11.85 4.86 7.55
CA GLY A 112 -11.14 5.68 8.52
C GLY A 112 -11.96 5.86 9.81
N SER A 113 -12.28 7.10 10.16
CA SER A 113 -13.13 7.42 11.32
C SER A 113 -14.63 7.33 11.02
N GLU A 114 -15.02 7.44 9.75
CA GLU A 114 -16.40 7.33 9.31
C GLU A 114 -16.64 5.92 8.79
N LEU A 115 -17.76 5.34 9.23
CA LEU A 115 -18.19 3.98 8.89
C LEU A 115 -19.43 4.07 8.01
N ASP A 116 -19.56 3.16 7.06
CA ASP A 116 -20.75 3.04 6.23
C ASP A 116 -21.98 2.65 7.07
N ALA A 117 -23.18 2.98 6.59
CA ALA A 117 -24.43 2.81 7.35
C ALA A 117 -24.78 1.35 7.65
N ASP A 118 -24.29 0.43 6.83
CA ASP A 118 -24.43 -1.02 6.93
C ASP A 118 -23.32 -1.68 7.77
N HIS A 119 -22.28 -0.93 8.16
CA HIS A 119 -21.22 -1.43 9.03
C HIS A 119 -21.80 -1.80 10.41
N PRO A 120 -21.46 -2.96 11.00
CA PRO A 120 -22.03 -3.43 12.27
C PRO A 120 -21.83 -2.44 13.44
N GLY A 121 -20.69 -1.75 13.44
CA GLY A 121 -20.36 -0.69 14.40
C GLY A 121 -20.94 0.70 14.10
N PHE A 122 -21.77 0.89 13.05
CA PHE A 122 -22.27 2.22 12.67
C PHE A 122 -23.09 2.90 13.77
N LYS A 123 -23.90 2.13 14.50
CA LYS A 123 -24.73 2.63 15.61
C LYS A 123 -24.04 2.55 16.97
N ASP A 124 -22.85 1.96 17.04
CA ASP A 124 -22.09 1.83 18.27
C ASP A 124 -21.16 3.05 18.45
N ASN A 125 -21.57 3.95 19.35
CA ASN A 125 -20.79 5.15 19.65
C ASN A 125 -19.44 4.85 20.33
N VAL A 126 -19.35 3.76 21.10
CA VAL A 126 -18.10 3.34 21.76
C VAL A 126 -17.13 2.84 20.71
N TYR A 127 -17.58 1.96 19.80
CA TYR A 127 -16.77 1.47 18.69
C TYR A 127 -16.31 2.60 17.76
N ARG A 128 -17.18 3.57 17.44
CA ARG A 128 -16.81 4.74 16.62
C ARG A 128 -15.76 5.62 17.29
N GLN A 129 -15.88 5.88 18.59
CA GLN A 129 -14.85 6.61 19.35
C GLN A 129 -13.54 5.82 19.38
N ARG A 130 -13.62 4.50 19.54
CA ARG A 130 -12.46 3.61 19.51
C ARG A 130 -11.76 3.61 18.14
N ARG A 131 -12.50 3.63 17.04
CA ARG A 131 -11.95 3.81 15.68
C ARG A 131 -11.25 5.14 15.49
N LYS A 132 -11.84 6.23 15.99
CA LYS A 132 -11.19 7.55 15.97
C LYS A 132 -9.85 7.56 16.71
N TYR A 133 -9.76 6.88 17.86
CA TYR A 133 -8.48 6.71 18.56
C TYR A 133 -7.42 6.04 17.67
N PHE A 134 -7.75 4.95 16.96
CA PHE A 134 -6.82 4.29 16.05
C PHE A 134 -6.41 5.17 14.85
N VAL A 135 -7.33 5.98 14.33
CA VAL A 135 -7.03 6.98 13.30
C VAL A 135 -6.02 7.99 13.81
N ASP A 136 -6.23 8.53 15.02
CA ASP A 136 -5.33 9.51 15.62
C ASP A 136 -3.93 8.91 15.88
N VAL A 137 -3.86 7.64 16.32
CA VAL A 137 -2.60 6.89 16.48
C VAL A 137 -1.85 6.78 15.14
N ALA A 138 -2.52 6.35 14.08
CA ALA A 138 -1.89 6.16 12.78
C ALA A 138 -1.47 7.50 12.13
N MET A 139 -2.28 8.56 12.27
CA MET A 139 -1.96 9.89 11.76
C MET A 139 -0.84 10.58 12.56
N GLY A 140 -0.66 10.21 13.83
CA GLY A 140 0.44 10.68 14.67
C GLY A 140 1.81 10.05 14.33
N TYR A 141 1.82 8.90 13.67
CA TYR A 141 3.06 8.17 13.35
C TYR A 141 3.88 8.85 12.25
N LYS A 142 5.21 8.87 12.45
CA LYS A 142 6.20 9.30 11.45
C LYS A 142 7.29 8.27 11.28
N TYR A 143 7.84 8.22 10.07
CA TYR A 143 8.96 7.33 9.77
C TYR A 143 10.12 7.52 10.76
N GLY A 144 10.67 6.41 11.25
CA GLY A 144 11.78 6.37 12.19
C GLY A 144 11.38 6.38 13.67
N GLN A 145 10.09 6.58 13.98
CA GLN A 145 9.56 6.39 15.33
C GLN A 145 9.21 4.90 15.57
N PRO A 146 9.25 4.42 16.82
CA PRO A 146 8.60 3.15 17.15
C PRO A 146 7.10 3.26 16.92
N ILE A 147 6.47 2.18 16.46
CA ILE A 147 5.03 2.13 16.24
C ILE A 147 4.33 2.20 17.61
N PRO A 148 3.35 3.11 17.79
CA PRO A 148 2.65 3.23 19.06
C PRO A 148 1.96 1.92 19.45
N ARG A 149 2.26 1.47 20.67
CA ARG A 149 1.56 0.33 21.27
C ARG A 149 0.17 0.74 21.70
N VAL A 150 -0.78 -0.17 21.50
CA VAL A 150 -2.19 0.02 21.89
C VAL A 150 -2.57 -1.00 22.93
N GLU A 151 -3.21 -0.53 24.00
CA GLU A 151 -3.87 -1.40 24.97
C GLU A 151 -5.25 -1.80 24.42
N TYR A 152 -5.35 -3.04 23.93
CA TYR A 152 -6.61 -3.62 23.47
C TYR A 152 -7.52 -3.94 24.66
N THR A 153 -8.82 -3.72 24.51
CA THR A 153 -9.80 -4.05 25.56
C THR A 153 -9.98 -5.58 25.67
N GLU A 154 -10.62 -6.03 26.75
CA GLU A 154 -10.98 -7.43 26.92
C GLU A 154 -11.91 -7.93 25.81
N GLU A 155 -12.84 -7.10 25.34
CA GLU A 155 -13.76 -7.43 24.25
C GLU A 155 -13.03 -7.56 22.91
N GLU A 156 -12.11 -6.64 22.62
CA GLU A 156 -11.26 -6.69 21.43
C GLU A 156 -10.40 -7.97 21.45
N THR A 157 -9.76 -8.25 22.59
CA THR A 157 -8.93 -9.46 22.77
C THR A 157 -9.75 -10.74 22.62
N LYS A 158 -10.98 -10.76 23.14
CA LYS A 158 -11.90 -11.90 22.98
C LYS A 158 -12.30 -12.10 21.52
N THR A 159 -12.57 -11.02 20.78
CA THR A 159 -12.89 -11.07 19.35
C THR A 159 -11.73 -11.66 18.56
N TRP A 160 -10.50 -11.20 18.81
CA TRP A 160 -9.29 -11.77 18.25
C TRP A 160 -9.17 -13.26 18.55
N GLY A 161 -9.35 -13.66 19.82
CA GLY A 161 -9.22 -15.05 20.24
C GLY A 161 -10.19 -15.99 19.51
N VAL A 162 -11.42 -15.55 19.24
CA VAL A 162 -12.37 -16.31 18.43
C VAL A 162 -11.83 -16.54 17.02
N VAL A 163 -11.37 -15.48 16.34
CA VAL A 163 -10.84 -15.56 14.97
C VAL A 163 -9.58 -16.42 14.92
N PHE A 164 -8.63 -16.16 15.82
CA PHE A 164 -7.37 -16.90 15.96
C PHE A 164 -7.62 -18.39 16.12
N ARG A 165 -8.51 -18.78 17.03
CA ARG A 165 -8.80 -20.19 17.32
C ARG A 165 -9.43 -20.90 16.13
N GLU A 166 -10.42 -20.29 15.47
CA GLU A 166 -11.11 -20.95 14.37
C GLU A 166 -10.24 -21.09 13.11
N LEU A 167 -9.43 -20.08 12.78
CA LEU A 167 -8.50 -20.16 11.66
C LEU A 167 -7.33 -21.12 11.94
N SER A 168 -6.81 -21.15 13.18
CA SER A 168 -5.73 -22.07 13.58
C SER A 168 -6.10 -23.55 13.38
N LYS A 169 -7.38 -23.91 13.47
CA LYS A 169 -7.86 -25.27 13.15
C LYS A 169 -7.77 -25.60 11.66
N LEU A 170 -7.85 -24.61 10.78
CA LEU A 170 -7.86 -24.78 9.33
C LEU A 170 -6.47 -24.72 8.71
N TYR A 171 -5.56 -23.92 9.26
CA TYR A 171 -4.24 -23.71 8.66
C TYR A 171 -3.49 -25.01 8.31
N PRO A 172 -3.41 -26.05 9.16
CA PRO A 172 -2.63 -27.25 8.85
C PRO A 172 -3.02 -27.95 7.54
N THR A 173 -4.28 -27.81 7.12
CA THR A 173 -4.80 -28.45 5.91
C THR A 173 -5.01 -27.48 4.74
N HIS A 174 -5.17 -26.18 5.02
CA HIS A 174 -5.54 -25.18 4.01
C HIS A 174 -4.38 -24.25 3.62
N ALA A 175 -3.51 -23.87 4.55
CA ALA A 175 -2.45 -22.89 4.31
C ALA A 175 -1.23 -23.49 3.61
N CYS A 176 -0.53 -22.70 2.81
CA CYS A 176 0.72 -23.10 2.17
C CYS A 176 1.86 -23.35 3.19
N ARG A 177 2.88 -24.12 2.78
CA ARG A 177 3.99 -24.51 3.65
C ARG A 177 4.76 -23.32 4.24
N GLU A 178 4.89 -22.23 3.50
CA GLU A 178 5.62 -21.02 3.92
C GLU A 178 4.89 -20.34 5.08
N TYR A 179 3.57 -20.27 5.01
CA TYR A 179 2.73 -19.82 6.12
C TYR A 179 2.94 -20.70 7.36
N LEU A 180 2.82 -22.03 7.20
CA LEU A 180 2.97 -22.99 8.30
C LEU A 180 4.37 -23.00 8.91
N LYS A 181 5.40 -22.65 8.14
CA LYS A 181 6.76 -22.48 8.65
C LYS A 181 6.92 -21.23 9.51
N ASN A 182 6.28 -20.13 9.14
CA ASN A 182 6.45 -18.83 9.79
C ASN A 182 5.48 -18.61 10.97
N PHE A 183 4.28 -19.16 10.93
CA PHE A 183 3.27 -18.97 11.98
C PHE A 183 3.75 -19.39 13.39
N PRO A 184 4.42 -20.55 13.60
CA PRO A 184 4.96 -20.91 14.92
C PRO A 184 6.02 -19.93 15.44
N LEU A 185 6.74 -19.25 14.55
CA LEU A 185 7.75 -18.26 14.91
C LEU A 185 7.07 -16.98 15.40
N LEU A 186 5.97 -16.57 14.78
CA LEU A 186 5.16 -15.45 15.25
C LEU A 186 4.54 -15.71 16.62
N THR A 187 4.09 -16.94 16.89
CA THR A 187 3.65 -17.35 18.24
C THR A 187 4.78 -17.25 19.26
N LYS A 188 5.99 -17.66 18.88
CA LYS A 188 7.14 -17.68 19.77
C LYS A 188 7.73 -16.28 20.05
N TYR A 189 7.80 -15.42 19.04
CA TYR A 189 8.57 -14.16 19.11
C TYR A 189 7.71 -12.90 19.08
N CYS A 190 6.47 -12.97 18.58
CA CYS A 190 5.61 -11.79 18.39
C CYS A 190 4.32 -11.86 19.23
N GLY A 191 4.19 -12.84 20.12
CA GLY A 191 3.04 -12.94 21.02
C GLY A 191 1.73 -13.34 20.35
N TYR A 192 1.76 -14.04 19.20
CA TYR A 192 0.56 -14.57 18.55
C TYR A 192 -0.06 -15.68 19.40
N ARG A 193 -1.08 -15.32 20.17
CA ARG A 193 -1.82 -16.23 21.05
C ARG A 193 -3.30 -15.89 21.02
N GLU A 194 -4.14 -16.85 21.39
CA GLU A 194 -5.59 -16.66 21.48
C GLU A 194 -5.97 -15.54 22.47
N ASP A 195 -5.18 -15.34 23.52
CA ASP A 195 -5.42 -14.40 24.60
C ASP A 195 -4.68 -13.06 24.45
N ASN A 196 -4.07 -12.79 23.29
CA ASN A 196 -3.24 -11.60 23.09
C ASN A 196 -3.20 -11.16 21.63
N VAL A 197 -3.62 -9.91 21.38
CA VAL A 197 -3.45 -9.25 20.09
C VAL A 197 -1.98 -8.78 19.96
N PRO A 198 -1.24 -9.24 18.95
CA PRO A 198 0.14 -8.81 18.72
C PRO A 198 0.27 -7.30 18.49
N GLN A 199 1.36 -6.70 18.96
CA GLN A 199 1.65 -5.30 18.73
C GLN A 199 2.43 -5.13 17.43
N LEU A 200 2.06 -4.12 16.63
CA LEU A 200 2.70 -3.88 15.33
C LEU A 200 4.21 -3.62 15.42
N GLU A 201 4.68 -2.98 16.50
CA GLU A 201 6.12 -2.74 16.71
C GLU A 201 6.93 -4.05 16.75
N ASP A 202 6.47 -5.03 17.54
CA ASP A 202 7.15 -6.33 17.67
C ASP A 202 7.13 -7.09 16.35
N VAL A 203 6.00 -7.03 15.64
CA VAL A 203 5.83 -7.62 14.31
C VAL A 203 6.75 -6.95 13.28
N SER A 204 6.87 -5.63 13.31
CA SER A 204 7.72 -4.85 12.40
C SER A 204 9.19 -5.21 12.57
N VAL A 205 9.66 -5.29 13.83
CA VAL A 205 11.03 -5.71 14.16
C VAL A 205 11.28 -7.14 13.67
N PHE A 206 10.36 -8.07 13.94
CA PHE A 206 10.49 -9.44 13.47
C PHE A 206 10.56 -9.54 11.94
N LEU A 207 9.65 -8.88 11.21
CA LEU A 207 9.66 -8.90 9.75
C LEU A 207 10.96 -8.33 9.18
N LYS A 208 11.52 -7.29 9.82
CA LYS A 208 12.74 -6.63 9.36
C LYS A 208 13.93 -7.60 9.40
N GLU A 209 14.02 -8.41 10.45
CA GLU A 209 15.06 -9.43 10.59
C GLU A 209 14.88 -10.61 9.64
N ARG A 210 13.66 -10.88 9.19
CA ARG A 210 13.32 -12.08 8.39
C ARG A 210 13.41 -11.85 6.89
N SER A 211 12.87 -10.74 6.42
CA SER A 211 12.75 -10.45 4.99
C SER A 211 13.04 -8.98 4.67
N GLY A 212 13.39 -8.17 5.66
CA GLY A 212 13.54 -6.72 5.49
C GLY A 212 12.22 -5.97 5.38
N PHE A 213 11.07 -6.64 5.49
CA PHE A 213 9.77 -5.97 5.59
C PHE A 213 9.60 -5.27 6.92
N THR A 214 8.85 -4.18 6.92
CA THR A 214 8.36 -3.51 8.12
C THR A 214 6.87 -3.24 7.95
N VAL A 215 6.17 -3.05 9.06
CA VAL A 215 4.79 -2.56 9.02
C VAL A 215 4.73 -1.09 9.37
N ARG A 216 3.72 -0.40 8.87
CA ARG A 216 3.42 1.00 9.16
C ARG A 216 1.94 1.12 9.54
N PRO A 217 1.60 1.73 10.69
CA PRO A 217 0.20 1.93 11.05
C PRO A 217 -0.48 2.82 10.00
N VAL A 218 -1.67 2.42 9.57
CA VAL A 218 -2.52 3.19 8.67
C VAL A 218 -3.93 3.31 9.23
N ALA A 219 -4.54 4.47 9.03
CA ALA A 219 -5.85 4.77 9.60
C ALA A 219 -7.02 4.10 8.87
N GLY A 220 -6.81 3.65 7.62
CA GLY A 220 -7.83 3.05 6.78
C GLY A 220 -7.29 2.74 5.37
N TYR A 221 -8.19 2.60 4.41
CA TYR A 221 -7.86 2.20 3.05
C TYR A 221 -7.15 3.34 2.29
N LEU A 222 -5.95 3.10 1.77
CA LEU A 222 -5.21 4.06 0.95
C LEU A 222 -5.58 3.94 -0.52
N SER A 223 -5.21 4.94 -1.33
CA SER A 223 -5.23 4.77 -2.79
C SER A 223 -4.33 3.59 -3.20
N PRO A 224 -4.69 2.83 -4.26
CA PRO A 224 -3.84 1.74 -4.74
C PRO A 224 -2.41 2.20 -5.04
N ARG A 225 -2.25 3.40 -5.60
CA ARG A 225 -0.94 4.03 -5.85
C ARG A 225 -0.12 4.18 -4.57
N ASP A 226 -0.70 4.75 -3.52
CA ASP A 226 -0.02 5.00 -2.26
C ASP A 226 0.31 3.71 -1.51
N PHE A 227 -0.62 2.75 -1.50
CA PHE A 227 -0.41 1.45 -0.86
C PHE A 227 0.70 0.66 -1.56
N LEU A 228 0.60 0.49 -2.88
CA LEU A 228 1.58 -0.26 -3.66
C LEU A 228 2.96 0.41 -3.62
N ALA A 229 3.03 1.74 -3.60
CA ALA A 229 4.30 2.45 -3.43
C ALA A 229 5.02 2.06 -2.13
N GLY A 230 4.29 1.78 -1.05
CA GLY A 230 4.87 1.26 0.20
C GLY A 230 5.59 -0.07 0.02
N LEU A 231 5.00 -0.98 -0.76
CA LEU A 231 5.58 -2.31 -1.01
C LEU A 231 6.95 -2.24 -1.69
N ALA A 232 7.21 -1.21 -2.51
CA ALA A 232 8.51 -0.99 -3.15
C ALA A 232 9.65 -0.84 -2.12
N TYR A 233 9.32 -0.32 -0.93
CA TYR A 233 10.23 -0.11 0.19
C TYR A 233 10.19 -1.25 1.21
N ARG A 234 9.49 -2.35 0.90
CA ARG A 234 9.15 -3.40 1.88
C ARG A 234 8.43 -2.83 3.11
N VAL A 235 7.54 -1.87 2.90
CA VAL A 235 6.69 -1.30 3.95
C VAL A 235 5.25 -1.69 3.67
N PHE A 236 4.67 -2.47 4.58
CA PHE A 236 3.28 -2.86 4.52
C PHE A 236 2.43 -1.94 5.40
N HIS A 237 1.44 -1.26 4.83
CA HIS A 237 0.51 -0.41 5.59
C HIS A 237 -0.51 -1.30 6.28
N CYS A 238 -0.59 -1.24 7.61
CA CYS A 238 -1.31 -2.19 8.45
C CYS A 238 -2.26 -1.44 9.38
N THR A 239 -3.52 -1.82 9.41
CA THR A 239 -4.47 -1.26 10.40
C THR A 239 -4.21 -1.81 11.80
N GLN A 240 -4.63 -1.06 12.83
CA GLN A 240 -4.53 -1.47 14.24
C GLN A 240 -5.87 -1.75 14.91
N TYR A 241 -6.98 -1.32 14.31
CA TYR A 241 -8.32 -1.56 14.86
C TYR A 241 -8.72 -3.03 14.64
N ILE A 242 -9.61 -3.53 15.49
CA ILE A 242 -10.20 -4.85 15.33
C ILE A 242 -11.65 -4.74 14.86
N ARG A 243 -12.13 -5.73 14.11
CA ARG A 243 -13.53 -5.85 13.69
C ARG A 243 -14.49 -5.80 14.89
N HIS A 244 -15.74 -5.43 14.62
CA HIS A 244 -16.77 -5.33 15.64
C HIS A 244 -17.13 -6.72 16.23
N GLY A 245 -17.26 -6.80 17.56
CA GLY A 245 -17.44 -8.07 18.28
C GLY A 245 -18.76 -8.80 18.02
N SER A 246 -19.75 -8.14 17.41
CA SER A 246 -21.04 -8.76 17.06
C SER A 246 -20.94 -9.79 15.94
N ASP A 247 -19.93 -9.68 15.06
CA ASP A 247 -19.70 -10.60 13.97
C ASP A 247 -18.19 -10.87 13.82
N PRO A 248 -17.60 -11.71 14.69
CA PRO A 248 -16.15 -11.94 14.68
C PRO A 248 -15.70 -12.69 13.43
N LEU A 249 -16.58 -13.43 12.75
CA LEU A 249 -16.18 -14.33 11.66
C LEU A 249 -16.20 -13.66 10.28
N TYR A 250 -16.69 -12.43 10.18
CA TYR A 250 -16.80 -11.67 8.94
C TYR A 250 -16.43 -10.20 9.16
N THR A 251 -15.75 -9.61 8.18
CA THR A 251 -15.50 -8.17 8.10
C THR A 251 -15.31 -7.78 6.64
N PRO A 252 -15.94 -6.69 6.16
CA PRO A 252 -15.62 -6.11 4.86
C PRO A 252 -14.34 -5.25 4.91
N GLU A 253 -13.88 -4.90 6.10
CA GLU A 253 -12.70 -4.06 6.32
C GLU A 253 -11.46 -4.92 6.64
N PRO A 254 -10.26 -4.52 6.19
CA PRO A 254 -9.00 -5.15 6.57
C PRO A 254 -8.62 -4.75 8.01
N ASP A 255 -9.24 -5.37 9.01
CA ASP A 255 -8.93 -5.18 10.42
C ASP A 255 -7.62 -5.87 10.83
N THR A 256 -7.13 -5.64 12.04
CA THR A 256 -5.86 -6.21 12.52
C THR A 256 -5.82 -7.75 12.48
N CYS A 257 -6.97 -8.44 12.55
CA CYS A 257 -7.02 -9.88 12.34
C CYS A 257 -6.59 -10.25 10.92
N HIS A 258 -7.11 -9.55 9.91
CA HIS A 258 -6.73 -9.74 8.52
C HIS A 258 -5.24 -9.47 8.28
N GLU A 259 -4.74 -8.36 8.81
CA GLU A 259 -3.35 -7.97 8.62
C GLU A 259 -2.37 -8.97 9.25
N LEU A 260 -2.60 -9.30 10.52
CA LEU A 260 -1.69 -10.13 11.31
C LEU A 260 -1.80 -11.61 10.96
N LEU A 261 -3.01 -12.13 10.74
CA LEU A 261 -3.21 -13.56 10.46
C LEU A 261 -3.13 -13.88 8.97
N GLY A 262 -3.43 -12.92 8.09
CA GLY A 262 -3.35 -13.08 6.64
C GLY A 262 -1.97 -12.75 6.08
N HIS A 263 -1.54 -11.49 6.18
CA HIS A 263 -0.35 -10.99 5.48
C HIS A 263 0.98 -11.34 6.17
N VAL A 264 1.10 -11.07 7.47
CA VAL A 264 2.38 -11.10 8.19
C VAL A 264 3.14 -12.44 8.06
N PRO A 265 2.50 -13.61 8.14
CA PRO A 265 3.22 -14.89 8.04
C PRO A 265 3.93 -15.07 6.69
N LEU A 266 3.37 -14.55 5.60
CA LEU A 266 3.99 -14.62 4.28
C LEU A 266 4.99 -13.49 4.04
N LEU A 267 4.75 -12.29 4.58
CA LEU A 267 5.75 -11.22 4.53
C LEU A 267 7.05 -11.62 5.24
N ALA A 268 7.02 -12.57 6.17
CA ALA A 268 8.21 -13.15 6.80
C ALA A 268 8.99 -14.15 5.92
N ASP A 269 8.42 -14.57 4.78
CA ASP A 269 9.12 -15.40 3.79
C ASP A 269 9.90 -14.53 2.78
N PRO A 270 11.21 -14.75 2.59
CA PRO A 270 12.01 -13.92 1.69
C PRO A 270 11.56 -13.93 0.22
N LYS A 271 11.02 -15.04 -0.29
CA LYS A 271 10.59 -15.12 -1.70
C LYS A 271 9.28 -14.38 -1.89
N PHE A 272 8.35 -14.55 -0.97
CA PHE A 272 7.10 -13.80 -0.98
C PHE A 272 7.34 -12.30 -0.81
N ALA A 273 8.23 -11.90 0.11
CA ALA A 273 8.63 -10.50 0.27
C ALA A 273 9.21 -9.89 -1.01
N GLN A 274 10.07 -10.63 -1.73
CA GLN A 274 10.59 -10.17 -3.03
C GLN A 274 9.47 -10.03 -4.06
N PHE A 275 8.54 -10.99 -4.12
CA PHE A 275 7.37 -10.92 -4.99
C PHE A 275 6.52 -9.68 -4.70
N SER A 276 6.16 -9.42 -3.44
CA SER A 276 5.40 -8.22 -3.03
C SER A 276 6.15 -6.93 -3.38
N GLN A 277 7.46 -6.90 -3.18
CA GLN A 277 8.28 -5.74 -3.53
C GLN A 277 8.31 -5.47 -5.05
N GLU A 278 8.36 -6.51 -5.89
CA GLU A 278 8.36 -6.37 -7.35
C GLU A 278 7.07 -5.67 -7.83
N ILE A 279 5.92 -6.01 -7.25
CA ILE A 279 4.64 -5.31 -7.53
C ILE A 279 4.75 -3.83 -7.13
N GLY A 280 5.32 -3.54 -5.97
CA GLY A 280 5.52 -2.16 -5.53
C GLY A 280 6.47 -1.37 -6.44
N LEU A 281 7.57 -1.97 -6.89
CA LEU A 281 8.51 -1.32 -7.81
C LEU A 281 7.89 -1.06 -9.19
N ALA A 282 7.00 -1.95 -9.63
CA ALA A 282 6.24 -1.78 -10.86
C ALA A 282 5.26 -0.60 -10.79
N SER A 283 4.73 -0.26 -9.61
CA SER A 283 3.76 0.85 -9.46
C SER A 283 4.40 2.24 -9.48
N LEU A 284 5.69 2.36 -9.18
CA LEU A 284 6.38 3.65 -9.09
C LEU A 284 6.43 4.37 -10.45
N GLY A 285 5.76 5.52 -10.54
CA GLY A 285 5.67 6.33 -11.75
C GLY A 285 4.82 5.71 -12.87
N ALA A 286 4.05 4.66 -12.57
CA ALA A 286 3.11 4.05 -13.52
C ALA A 286 1.86 4.94 -13.69
N SER A 287 1.17 4.85 -14.83
CA SER A 287 -0.12 5.50 -15.07
C SER A 287 -1.21 5.00 -14.10
N ASP A 288 -2.31 5.73 -13.93
CA ASP A 288 -3.42 5.25 -13.07
C ASP A 288 -4.03 3.96 -13.60
N GLU A 289 -4.13 3.80 -14.93
CA GLU A 289 -4.59 2.56 -15.56
C GLU A 289 -3.69 1.37 -15.22
N ASP A 290 -2.37 1.55 -15.31
CA ASP A 290 -1.42 0.48 -14.99
C ASP A 290 -1.37 0.19 -13.49
N VAL A 291 -1.51 1.20 -12.63
CA VAL A 291 -1.67 1.02 -11.18
C VAL A 291 -2.92 0.19 -10.87
N GLN A 292 -4.04 0.43 -11.57
CA GLN A 292 -5.25 -0.35 -11.38
C GLN A 292 -5.04 -1.81 -11.79
N LYS A 293 -4.38 -2.07 -12.93
CA LYS A 293 -4.02 -3.44 -13.34
C LYS A 293 -3.13 -4.14 -12.31
N LEU A 294 -2.13 -3.43 -11.78
CA LEU A 294 -1.27 -3.93 -10.72
C LEU A 294 -2.04 -4.21 -9.43
N ALA A 295 -2.99 -3.36 -9.06
CA ALA A 295 -3.85 -3.56 -7.90
C ALA A 295 -4.73 -4.81 -8.05
N THR A 296 -5.28 -5.05 -9.24
CA THR A 296 -6.01 -6.30 -9.53
C THR A 296 -5.11 -7.53 -9.44
N CYS A 297 -3.88 -7.46 -9.98
CA CYS A 297 -2.91 -8.54 -9.84
C CYS A 297 -2.52 -8.77 -8.38
N TYR A 298 -2.32 -7.71 -7.59
CA TYR A 298 -2.08 -7.79 -6.15
C TYR A 298 -3.26 -8.48 -5.45
N PHE A 299 -4.50 -8.10 -5.77
CA PHE A 299 -5.71 -8.68 -5.20
C PHE A 299 -5.81 -10.19 -5.47
N PHE A 300 -5.67 -10.62 -6.73
CA PHE A 300 -5.75 -12.04 -7.08
C PHE A 300 -4.50 -12.86 -6.77
N THR A 301 -3.48 -12.25 -6.16
CA THR A 301 -2.31 -12.96 -5.66
C THR A 301 -2.15 -12.81 -4.15
N ILE A 302 -1.77 -11.64 -3.66
CA ILE A 302 -1.48 -11.40 -2.25
C ILE A 302 -2.75 -11.45 -1.39
N GLU A 303 -3.93 -11.07 -1.90
CA GLU A 303 -5.19 -11.15 -1.14
C GLU A 303 -5.91 -12.49 -1.30
N PHE A 304 -6.04 -13.00 -2.52
CA PHE A 304 -6.87 -14.19 -2.83
C PHE A 304 -6.14 -15.28 -3.63
N GLY A 305 -4.81 -15.29 -3.59
CA GLY A 305 -4.00 -16.25 -4.34
C GLY A 305 -3.97 -17.66 -3.76
N LEU A 306 -3.91 -18.61 -4.67
CA LEU A 306 -3.73 -20.04 -4.39
C LEU A 306 -2.38 -20.53 -4.94
N CYS A 307 -1.80 -21.54 -4.31
CA CYS A 307 -0.63 -22.23 -4.82
C CYS A 307 -0.84 -23.74 -4.87
N LYS A 308 -0.07 -24.41 -5.71
CA LYS A 308 -0.06 -25.86 -5.78
C LYS A 308 1.18 -26.40 -5.07
N GLN A 309 0.99 -27.28 -4.09
CA GLN A 309 2.07 -27.91 -3.33
C GLN A 309 1.77 -29.40 -3.24
N GLU A 310 2.70 -30.23 -3.73
CA GLU A 310 2.55 -31.70 -3.70
C GLU A 310 1.25 -32.18 -4.39
N GLY A 311 0.86 -31.51 -5.47
CA GLY A 311 -0.37 -31.82 -6.21
C GLY A 311 -1.66 -31.31 -5.57
N GLN A 312 -1.60 -30.69 -4.38
CA GLN A 312 -2.75 -30.17 -3.65
C GLN A 312 -2.81 -28.65 -3.72
N LEU A 313 -4.02 -28.09 -3.75
CA LEU A 313 -4.24 -26.65 -3.63
C LEU A 313 -4.05 -26.21 -2.17
N ARG A 314 -3.39 -25.06 -2.00
CA ARG A 314 -3.16 -24.39 -0.72
C ARG A 314 -3.37 -22.89 -0.86
N ALA A 315 -3.90 -22.26 0.17
CA ALA A 315 -4.09 -20.82 0.23
C ALA A 315 -2.81 -20.11 0.69
N TYR A 316 -2.53 -18.99 0.03
CA TYR A 316 -1.55 -18.02 0.50
C TYR A 316 -2.13 -16.59 0.50
N GLY A 317 -3.25 -16.34 -0.17
CA GLY A 317 -3.94 -15.06 -0.10
C GLY A 317 -4.34 -14.68 1.34
N ALA A 318 -4.04 -13.46 1.76
CA ALA A 318 -4.34 -12.95 3.10
C ALA A 318 -5.84 -12.89 3.39
N GLY A 319 -6.66 -12.46 2.42
CA GLY A 319 -8.12 -12.50 2.48
C GLY A 319 -8.62 -13.90 2.80
N LEU A 320 -8.09 -14.93 2.11
CA LEU A 320 -8.42 -16.33 2.41
C LEU A 320 -7.96 -16.74 3.80
N LEU A 321 -6.70 -16.46 4.16
CA LEU A 321 -6.11 -16.90 5.44
C LEU A 321 -6.68 -16.17 6.67
N SER A 322 -7.50 -15.14 6.45
CA SER A 322 -8.21 -14.38 7.47
C SER A 322 -9.74 -14.60 7.47
N SER A 323 -10.27 -15.35 6.49
CA SER A 323 -11.70 -15.59 6.29
C SER A 323 -12.03 -17.08 6.34
N ILE A 324 -12.69 -17.51 7.41
CA ILE A 324 -13.02 -18.94 7.65
C ILE A 324 -13.90 -19.50 6.52
N GLY A 325 -14.90 -18.72 6.11
CA GLY A 325 -15.87 -19.12 5.09
C GLY A 325 -15.21 -19.23 3.71
N GLU A 326 -14.46 -18.20 3.33
CA GLU A 326 -13.86 -18.12 2.00
C GLU A 326 -12.68 -19.07 1.85
N LEU A 327 -11.89 -19.29 2.90
CA LEU A 327 -10.81 -20.30 2.91
C LEU A 327 -11.32 -21.70 2.57
N LYS A 328 -12.45 -22.09 3.17
CA LYS A 328 -13.10 -23.38 2.89
C LYS A 328 -13.67 -23.42 1.48
N HIS A 329 -14.27 -22.33 1.03
CA HIS A 329 -14.87 -22.25 -0.29
C HIS A 329 -13.81 -22.33 -1.40
N ALA A 330 -12.76 -21.52 -1.33
CA ALA A 330 -11.70 -21.41 -2.33
C ALA A 330 -10.92 -22.71 -2.56
N LEU A 331 -10.88 -23.60 -1.56
CA LEU A 331 -10.24 -24.92 -1.64
C LEU A 331 -11.24 -26.07 -1.84
N SER A 332 -12.52 -25.78 -2.10
CA SER A 332 -13.53 -26.79 -2.42
C SER A 332 -13.70 -26.99 -3.92
N ASP A 333 -14.30 -28.11 -4.32
CA ASP A 333 -14.62 -28.42 -5.72
C ASP A 333 -15.63 -27.45 -6.36
N LYS A 334 -16.21 -26.52 -5.59
CA LYS A 334 -17.15 -25.51 -6.07
C LYS A 334 -16.46 -24.23 -6.55
N ALA A 335 -15.21 -24.01 -6.20
CA ALA A 335 -14.49 -22.80 -6.57
C ALA A 335 -14.01 -22.85 -8.03
N CYS A 336 -14.15 -21.74 -8.76
CA CYS A 336 -13.53 -21.61 -10.08
C CYS A 336 -12.05 -21.25 -9.91
N VAL A 337 -11.15 -22.18 -10.19
CA VAL A 337 -9.70 -21.95 -10.10
C VAL A 337 -9.09 -21.88 -11.49
N LYS A 338 -8.39 -20.78 -11.79
CA LYS A 338 -7.72 -20.52 -13.08
C LYS A 338 -6.22 -20.40 -12.86
N ALA A 339 -5.42 -20.67 -13.90
CA ALA A 339 -3.99 -20.40 -13.82
C ALA A 339 -3.73 -18.89 -13.74
N PHE A 340 -2.82 -18.47 -12.88
CA PHE A 340 -2.40 -17.07 -12.78
C PHE A 340 -1.64 -16.65 -14.04
N ASP A 341 -2.15 -15.62 -14.73
CA ASP A 341 -1.45 -14.91 -15.80
C ASP A 341 -1.81 -13.42 -15.67
N PRO A 342 -0.86 -12.56 -15.27
CA PRO A 342 -1.11 -11.13 -15.06
C PRO A 342 -1.82 -10.43 -16.22
N LYS A 343 -1.60 -10.86 -17.47
CA LYS A 343 -2.22 -10.27 -18.65
C LYS A 343 -3.73 -10.47 -18.72
N THR A 344 -4.23 -11.57 -18.14
CA THR A 344 -5.66 -11.90 -18.10
C THR A 344 -6.25 -11.63 -16.73
N THR A 345 -5.50 -11.90 -15.66
CA THR A 345 -5.92 -11.66 -14.28
C THR A 345 -6.18 -10.19 -14.02
N CYS A 346 -5.42 -9.24 -14.61
CA CYS A 346 -5.64 -7.81 -14.39
C CYS A 346 -6.98 -7.27 -14.90
N LEU A 347 -7.71 -8.05 -15.69
CA LEU A 347 -9.04 -7.72 -16.21
C LEU A 347 -10.18 -8.30 -15.36
N GLN A 348 -9.86 -9.13 -14.35
CA GLN A 348 -10.87 -9.75 -13.49
C GLN A 348 -11.43 -8.73 -12.50
N GLU A 349 -12.76 -8.72 -12.35
CA GLU A 349 -13.45 -7.90 -11.35
C GLU A 349 -13.14 -8.40 -9.93
N CYS A 350 -12.78 -7.47 -9.03
CA CYS A 350 -12.49 -7.75 -7.62
C CYS A 350 -13.77 -7.56 -6.80
N LEU A 351 -14.26 -8.62 -6.14
CA LEU A 351 -15.46 -8.54 -5.32
C LEU A 351 -15.05 -8.28 -3.87
N ILE A 352 -15.52 -7.18 -3.27
CA ILE A 352 -15.12 -6.77 -1.92
C ILE A 352 -16.10 -7.21 -0.82
N THR A 353 -17.36 -7.47 -1.15
CA THR A 353 -18.43 -7.79 -0.19
C THR A 353 -18.93 -9.24 -0.27
N THR A 354 -18.45 -10.01 -1.24
CA THR A 354 -18.83 -11.41 -1.48
C THR A 354 -17.61 -12.25 -1.81
N PHE A 355 -17.75 -13.58 -1.76
CA PHE A 355 -16.68 -14.48 -2.21
C PHE A 355 -16.33 -14.25 -3.67
N GLN A 356 -15.06 -14.45 -4.01
CA GLN A 356 -14.60 -14.29 -5.39
C GLN A 356 -15.26 -15.32 -6.31
N GLU A 357 -15.63 -14.87 -7.52
CA GLU A 357 -16.13 -15.77 -8.57
C GLU A 357 -15.02 -16.64 -9.17
N ALA A 358 -13.77 -16.18 -9.11
CA ALA A 358 -12.61 -16.92 -9.58
C ALA A 358 -11.38 -16.66 -8.70
N TYR A 359 -10.60 -17.71 -8.49
CA TYR A 359 -9.32 -17.69 -7.80
C TYR A 359 -8.21 -18.05 -8.79
N PHE A 360 -6.99 -17.56 -8.53
CA PHE A 360 -5.85 -17.79 -9.42
C PHE A 360 -4.77 -18.59 -8.71
N VAL A 361 -4.30 -19.65 -9.38
CA VAL A 361 -3.27 -20.55 -8.87
C VAL A 361 -1.93 -20.33 -9.57
N SER A 362 -0.84 -20.32 -8.79
CA SER A 362 0.55 -20.42 -9.27
C SER A 362 1.21 -21.71 -8.77
N GLU A 363 2.15 -22.29 -9.51
CA GLU A 363 2.92 -23.45 -9.06
C GLU A 363 3.95 -23.07 -7.99
N SER A 364 4.44 -21.82 -8.01
CA SER A 364 5.32 -21.29 -6.97
C SER A 364 5.30 -19.76 -6.90
N PHE A 365 5.80 -19.19 -5.80
CA PHE A 365 6.04 -17.75 -5.68
C PHE A 365 7.09 -17.24 -6.68
N GLU A 366 8.04 -18.09 -7.07
CA GLU A 366 9.05 -17.73 -8.08
C GLU A 366 8.39 -17.54 -9.45
N GLU A 367 7.50 -18.45 -9.84
CA GLU A 367 6.73 -18.34 -11.09
C GLU A 367 5.85 -17.08 -11.07
N ALA A 368 5.13 -16.82 -9.98
CA ALA A 368 4.30 -15.62 -9.85
C ALA A 368 5.15 -14.33 -9.97
N LYS A 369 6.34 -14.31 -9.37
CA LYS A 369 7.31 -13.20 -9.46
C LYS A 369 7.83 -13.00 -10.88
N GLU A 370 8.24 -14.07 -11.56
CA GLU A 370 8.70 -14.00 -12.95
C GLU A 370 7.60 -13.45 -13.88
N LYS A 371 6.38 -13.97 -13.75
CA LYS A 371 5.21 -13.47 -14.50
C LYS A 371 4.94 -11.99 -14.23
N MET A 372 4.98 -11.56 -12.97
CA MET A 372 4.78 -10.15 -12.62
C MET A 372 5.91 -9.26 -13.12
N ARG A 373 7.16 -9.73 -13.10
CA ARG A 373 8.30 -9.00 -13.68
C ARG A 373 8.15 -8.83 -15.19
N ASP A 374 7.68 -9.87 -15.88
CA ASP A 374 7.41 -9.78 -17.31
C ASP A 374 6.22 -8.86 -17.61
N PHE A 375 5.19 -8.89 -16.76
CA PHE A 375 4.06 -7.95 -16.85
C PHE A 375 4.51 -6.50 -16.60
N ALA A 376 5.39 -6.26 -15.64
CA ALA A 376 5.93 -4.93 -15.34
C ALA A 376 6.68 -4.31 -16.53
N LYS A 377 7.23 -5.12 -17.44
CA LYS A 377 7.82 -4.62 -18.70
C LYS A 377 6.81 -3.99 -19.66
N SER A 378 5.52 -4.33 -19.53
CA SER A 378 4.45 -3.70 -20.32
C SER A 378 3.97 -2.36 -19.75
N ILE A 379 4.39 -2.01 -18.53
CA ILE A 379 4.04 -0.73 -17.90
C ILE A 379 4.85 0.37 -18.57
N THR A 380 4.16 1.38 -19.10
CA THR A 380 4.82 2.45 -19.85
C THR A 380 5.31 3.53 -18.89
N ARG A 381 6.63 3.64 -18.73
CA ARG A 381 7.30 4.75 -18.02
C ARG A 381 8.65 5.08 -18.66
N PRO A 382 9.13 6.34 -18.60
CA PRO A 382 10.32 6.76 -19.33
C PRO A 382 11.66 6.32 -18.70
N PHE A 383 11.63 5.50 -17.64
CA PHE A 383 12.80 5.04 -16.91
C PHE A 383 12.56 3.69 -16.22
N SER A 384 13.63 3.04 -15.79
CA SER A 384 13.55 1.92 -14.83
C SER A 384 13.84 2.42 -13.42
N VAL A 385 13.41 1.66 -12.41
CA VAL A 385 13.68 1.97 -11.01
C VAL A 385 14.50 0.85 -10.37
N TYR A 386 15.38 1.22 -9.46
CA TYR A 386 16.15 0.29 -8.64
C TYR A 386 15.99 0.67 -7.16
N PHE A 387 15.71 -0.29 -6.30
CA PHE A 387 15.68 -0.05 -4.86
C PHE A 387 17.04 -0.30 -4.26
N ASN A 388 17.63 0.74 -3.67
CA ASN A 388 18.88 0.63 -2.93
C ASN A 388 18.56 0.34 -1.45
N PRO A 389 18.83 -0.88 -0.95
CA PRO A 389 18.49 -1.26 0.41
C PRO A 389 19.35 -0.54 1.47
N TYR A 390 20.56 -0.11 1.13
CA TYR A 390 21.48 0.58 2.05
C TYR A 390 21.01 1.99 2.38
N THR A 391 20.54 2.72 1.36
CA THR A 391 20.04 4.09 1.50
C THR A 391 18.51 4.15 1.64
N GLN A 392 17.84 2.99 1.56
CA GLN A 392 16.38 2.85 1.60
C GLN A 392 15.67 3.82 0.64
N SER A 393 16.22 3.94 -0.57
CA SER A 393 15.84 4.92 -1.57
C SER A 393 15.68 4.27 -2.95
N ILE A 394 14.88 4.90 -3.81
CA ILE A 394 14.72 4.50 -5.20
C ILE A 394 15.70 5.29 -6.05
N GLU A 395 16.45 4.59 -6.89
CA GLU A 395 17.31 5.15 -7.94
C GLU A 395 16.56 5.11 -9.27
N ILE A 396 16.56 6.23 -10.00
CA ILE A 396 16.00 6.28 -11.37
C ILE A 396 17.13 5.91 -12.32
N LEU A 397 16.92 4.84 -13.08
CA LEU A 397 17.82 4.40 -14.14
C LEU A 397 17.31 4.98 -15.45
N LYS A 398 17.85 6.15 -15.82
CA LYS A 398 17.44 6.93 -17.02
C LYS A 398 18.58 7.19 -18.00
N ASP A 399 19.82 7.05 -17.56
CA ASP A 399 21.03 7.35 -18.33
C ASP A 399 22.17 6.38 -17.98
N THR A 400 23.20 6.35 -18.83
CA THR A 400 24.34 5.43 -18.69
C THR A 400 25.02 5.55 -17.33
N ARG A 401 25.12 6.76 -16.78
CA ARG A 401 25.80 7.02 -15.49
C ARG A 401 25.02 6.39 -14.33
N SER A 402 23.70 6.55 -14.31
CA SER A 402 22.84 5.91 -13.29
C SER A 402 22.93 4.39 -13.33
N ILE A 403 23.05 3.80 -14.53
CA ILE A 403 23.19 2.35 -14.72
C ILE A 403 24.59 1.87 -14.28
N GLU A 404 25.64 2.60 -14.63
CA GLU A 404 27.02 2.27 -14.26
C GLU A 404 27.21 2.18 -12.75
N ASN A 405 26.59 3.09 -11.97
CA ASN A 405 26.66 3.05 -10.51
C ASN A 405 26.09 1.75 -9.94
N VAL A 406 24.90 1.33 -10.38
CA VAL A 406 24.28 0.07 -9.93
C VAL A 406 25.11 -1.15 -10.37
N VAL A 407 25.68 -1.12 -11.58
CA VAL A 407 26.55 -2.20 -12.07
C VAL A 407 27.83 -2.32 -11.24
N GLN A 408 28.42 -1.21 -10.80
CA GLN A 408 29.59 -1.23 -9.93
C GLN A 408 29.28 -1.87 -8.57
N ASP A 409 28.14 -1.54 -7.97
CA ASP A 409 27.70 -2.15 -6.71
C ASP A 409 27.49 -3.68 -6.87
N LEU A 410 26.77 -4.09 -7.92
CA LEU A 410 26.54 -5.51 -8.21
C LEU A 410 27.85 -6.28 -8.48
N ARG A 411 28.84 -5.63 -9.09
CA ARG A 411 30.16 -6.24 -9.33
C ARG A 411 30.88 -6.53 -8.03
N SER A 412 30.74 -5.69 -7.01
CA SER A 412 31.32 -5.93 -5.68
C SER A 412 30.74 -7.19 -5.04
N ASP A 413 29.42 -7.38 -5.13
CA ASP A 413 28.74 -8.57 -4.62
C ASP A 413 29.17 -9.83 -5.39
N LEU A 414 29.25 -9.76 -6.72
CA LEU A 414 29.72 -10.86 -7.56
C LEU A 414 31.18 -11.25 -7.25
N ASN A 415 32.06 -10.28 -7.02
CA ASN A 415 33.45 -10.55 -6.62
C ASN A 415 33.50 -11.35 -5.31
N THR A 416 32.65 -11.00 -4.34
CA THR A 416 32.56 -11.72 -3.06
C THR A 416 32.13 -13.18 -3.26
N VAL A 417 31.16 -13.43 -4.14
CA VAL A 417 30.72 -14.79 -4.51
C VAL A 417 31.85 -15.55 -5.20
N CYS A 418 32.54 -14.93 -6.15
CA CYS A 418 33.69 -15.52 -6.83
C CYS A 418 34.81 -15.89 -5.84
N ASP A 419 35.13 -15.02 -4.88
CA ASP A 419 36.13 -15.30 -3.84
C ASP A 419 35.71 -16.46 -2.94
N ALA A 420 34.42 -16.57 -2.60
CA ALA A 420 33.88 -17.69 -1.84
C ALA A 420 34.01 -19.01 -2.62
N LEU A 421 33.67 -19.01 -3.92
CA LEU A 421 33.82 -20.18 -4.79
C LEU A 421 35.29 -20.59 -4.93
N ASN A 422 36.20 -19.63 -5.10
CA ASN A 422 37.64 -19.90 -5.17
C ASN A 422 38.17 -20.52 -3.87
N LYS A 423 37.74 -20.02 -2.71
CA LYS A 423 38.07 -20.62 -1.41
C LYS A 423 37.51 -22.04 -1.32
N MET A 424 36.26 -22.28 -1.73
CA MET A 424 35.69 -23.63 -1.73
C MET A 424 36.48 -24.59 -2.63
N ASN A 425 36.88 -24.17 -3.84
CA ASN A 425 37.72 -24.99 -4.71
C ASN A 425 39.07 -25.31 -4.04
N HIS A 426 39.73 -24.31 -3.45
CA HIS A 426 41.01 -24.51 -2.77
C HIS A 426 40.94 -25.41 -1.52
N TYR A 427 39.87 -25.33 -0.72
CA TYR A 427 39.76 -26.05 0.56
C TYR A 427 38.93 -27.34 0.49
N LEU A 428 38.03 -27.47 -0.49
CA LEU A 428 37.10 -28.60 -0.63
C LEU A 428 37.31 -29.40 -1.94
N GLY A 429 38.14 -28.91 -2.87
CA GLY A 429 38.49 -29.62 -4.11
C GLY A 429 37.32 -29.80 -5.08
N ILE A 430 36.37 -28.86 -5.08
CA ILE A 430 35.19 -28.83 -5.97
C ILE A 430 35.52 -28.08 -7.25
#